data_AF-A0A966X456-F1
#
_entry.id   AF-A0A966X456-F1
#
_cell.length_a   1.000
_cell.length_b   1.000
_cell.length_c   1.000
_cell.angle_alpha   90.00
_cell.angle_beta   90.00
_cell.angle_gamma   90.00
#
_symmetry.space_group_name_H-M   'P 1'
#
loop_
_entity.id
_entity.type
_entity.pdbx_description
1 polymer ?
#
loop_
_entity_poly.entity_id
_entity_poly.type
_entity_poly.pdbx_seq_one_letter_code
_entity_poly.pdbx_strand_id
1 'polypeptide(L)'
;MGWDVIIHSSAGVLALVLGGLMLAEWAPWATHAFSLLMVISFVSAVMVSWWTTSWVRGHFLAMTPVFGIVLGYAGYPIGFALAYGLLWLAFAHFIYRGFVPPPSP
;
A
#
# COMPACT_ATOMS: atom_id res chain seq x y z
N MET A 1 1.28 3.18 -23.30
CA MET A 1 1.16 2.28 -22.14
C MET A 1 2.56 1.90 -21.70
N GLY A 2 2.92 2.16 -20.44
CA GLY A 2 4.19 1.66 -19.90
C GLY A 2 4.64 2.39 -18.64
N TRP A 3 4.69 3.72 -18.68
CA TRP A 3 5.18 4.53 -17.57
C TRP A 3 4.29 4.44 -16.32
N ASP A 4 2.98 4.36 -16.51
CA ASP A 4 1.99 4.17 -15.45
C ASP A 4 2.22 2.88 -14.66
N VAL A 5 2.47 1.77 -15.36
CA VAL A 5 2.74 0.46 -14.74
C VAL A 5 4.09 0.45 -14.04
N ILE A 6 5.13 1.02 -14.65
CA ILE A 6 6.48 1.08 -14.07
C ILE A 6 6.48 1.92 -12.79
N ILE A 7 5.87 3.11 -12.82
CA ILE A 7 5.79 3.99 -11.66
C ILE A 7 5.00 3.33 -10.52
N HIS A 8 3.85 2.72 -10.83
CA HIS A 8 3.03 2.06 -9.82
C HIS A 8 3.76 0.86 -9.18
N SER A 9 4.36 0.01 -10.01
CA SER A 9 5.07 -1.18 -9.54
C SER A 9 6.34 -0.82 -8.76
N SER A 10 7.10 0.18 -9.22
CA SER A 10 8.29 0.65 -8.50
C SER A 10 7.95 1.31 -7.17
N ALA A 11 6.87 2.11 -7.10
CA ALA A 11 6.38 2.68 -5.85
C ALA A 11 5.95 1.59 -4.86
N GLY A 12 5.27 0.53 -5.33
CA GLY A 12 4.88 -0.61 -4.50
C GLY A 12 6.08 -1.38 -3.94
N VAL A 13 7.07 -1.68 -4.78
CA VAL A 13 8.32 -2.35 -4.34
C VAL A 13 9.10 -1.47 -3.36
N LEU A 14 9.21 -0.17 -3.64
CA LEU A 14 9.86 0.78 -2.73
C LEU A 14 9.17 0.82 -1.37
N ALA A 15 7.83 0.81 -1.34
CA ALA A 15 7.06 0.77 -0.10
C ALA A 15 7.32 -0.52 0.70
N LEU A 16 7.46 -1.67 0.03
CA LEU A 16 7.81 -2.94 0.70
C LEU A 16 9.22 -2.89 1.31
N VAL A 17 10.18 -2.30 0.59
CA VAL A 17 11.56 -2.12 1.08
C VAL A 17 11.60 -1.16 2.27
N LEU A 18 10.92 0.00 2.18
CA LEU A 18 10.86 0.95 3.28
C LEU A 18 10.11 0.38 4.51
N GLY A 19 9.05 -0.40 4.29
CA GLY A 19 8.36 -1.11 5.38
C GLY A 19 9.23 -2.20 6.03
N GLY A 20 10.13 -2.83 5.28
CA GLY A 20 11.15 -3.73 5.84
C GLY A 20 12.22 -2.97 6.62
N LEU A 21 12.72 -1.86 6.08
CA LEU A 21 13.70 -0.99 6.74
C LEU A 21 13.15 -0.35 8.02
N MET A 22 11.84 -0.09 8.08
CA MET A 22 11.17 0.38 9.29
C MET A 22 11.34 -0.58 10.48
N LEU A 23 11.51 -1.88 10.23
CA LEU A 23 11.78 -2.87 11.28
C LEU A 23 13.24 -2.85 11.76
N ALA A 24 14.11 -2.11 11.08
CA ALA A 24 15.51 -2.01 11.41
C ALA A 24 15.78 -0.80 12.32
N GLU A 25 16.30 -1.05 13.52
CA GLU A 25 16.53 -0.01 14.54
C GLU A 25 17.51 1.09 14.09
N TRP A 26 18.39 0.79 13.14
CA TRP A 26 19.37 1.74 12.62
C TRP A 26 18.80 2.76 11.62
N ALA A 27 17.54 2.60 11.19
CA ALA A 27 16.88 3.44 10.19
C ALA A 27 15.56 4.05 10.70
N PRO A 28 15.56 4.87 11.77
CA PRO A 28 14.33 5.44 12.34
C PRO A 28 13.55 6.34 11.36
N TRP A 29 14.22 6.90 10.35
CA TRP A 29 13.61 7.68 9.28
C TRP A 29 12.70 6.84 8.36
N ALA A 30 12.92 5.51 8.28
CA ALA A 30 12.19 4.63 7.38
C ALA A 30 10.70 4.55 7.74
N THR A 31 10.35 4.63 9.03
CA THR A 31 8.96 4.71 9.50
C THR A 31 8.23 5.90 8.87
N HIS A 32 8.86 7.08 8.87
CA HIS A 32 8.26 8.30 8.33
C HIS A 32 8.18 8.25 6.80
N ALA A 33 9.22 7.76 6.13
CA ALA A 33 9.23 7.60 4.67
C ALA A 33 8.17 6.58 4.21
N PHE A 34 8.06 5.44 4.89
CA PHE A 34 7.02 4.45 4.66
C PHE A 34 5.62 5.05 4.86
N SER A 35 5.40 5.73 5.98
CA SER A 35 4.13 6.39 6.31
C SER A 35 3.71 7.39 5.23
N LEU A 36 4.65 8.19 4.74
CA LEU A 36 4.40 9.15 3.66
C LEU A 36 3.93 8.45 2.38
N LEU A 37 4.59 7.36 1.98
CA LEU A 37 4.17 6.59 0.80
C LEU A 37 2.78 5.97 0.98
N MET A 38 2.44 5.47 2.17
CA MET A 38 1.11 4.94 2.46
C MET A 38 0.02 6.02 2.34
N VAL A 39 0.29 7.22 2.85
CA VAL A 39 -0.65 8.35 2.74
C VAL A 39 -0.81 8.79 1.27
N ILE A 40 0.29 8.94 0.52
CA ILE A 40 0.23 9.28 -0.91
C ILE A 40 -0.57 8.23 -1.68
N SER A 41 -0.33 6.95 -1.40
CA SER A 41 -1.03 5.82 -2.03
C SER A 41 -2.53 5.83 -1.70
N PHE A 42 -2.87 6.12 -0.44
CA PHE A 42 -4.25 6.28 0.00
C PHE A 42 -4.96 7.42 -0.72
N VAL A 43 -4.36 8.62 -0.76
CA VAL A 43 -4.93 9.79 -1.45
C VAL A 43 -5.11 9.49 -2.93
N SER A 44 -4.12 8.89 -3.57
CA SER A 44 -4.21 8.47 -4.98
C SER A 44 -5.36 7.50 -5.21
N ALA A 45 -5.48 6.46 -4.36
CA ALA A 45 -6.55 5.49 -4.46
C ALA A 45 -7.95 6.12 -4.26
N VAL A 46 -8.07 7.08 -3.35
CA VAL A 46 -9.32 7.84 -3.12
C VAL A 46 -9.68 8.67 -4.37
N MET A 47 -8.72 9.41 -4.92
CA MET A 47 -8.92 10.24 -6.11
C MET A 47 -9.33 9.41 -7.32
N VAL A 48 -8.63 8.30 -7.56
CA VAL A 48 -8.96 7.36 -8.65
C VAL A 48 -10.34 6.74 -8.44
N SER A 49 -10.66 6.29 -7.22
CA SER A 49 -11.96 5.71 -6.90
C SER A 49 -13.09 6.71 -7.11
N TRP A 50 -12.87 7.98 -6.74
CA TRP A 50 -13.82 9.07 -6.94
C TRP A 50 -14.10 9.32 -8.43
N TRP A 51 -13.07 9.49 -9.25
CA TRP A 51 -13.22 9.78 -10.67
C TRP A 51 -13.71 8.61 -11.51
N THR A 52 -13.44 7.38 -11.08
CA THR A 52 -13.81 6.16 -11.84
C THR A 52 -15.02 5.44 -11.26
N THR A 53 -15.64 5.96 -10.20
CA THR A 53 -16.75 5.32 -9.46
C THR A 53 -16.45 3.87 -9.01
N SER A 54 -15.18 3.54 -8.79
CA SER A 54 -14.69 2.15 -8.62
C SER A 54 -14.52 1.70 -7.16
N TRP A 55 -15.16 2.40 -6.23
CA TRP A 55 -15.06 2.22 -4.77
C TRP A 55 -15.12 0.76 -4.28
N VAL A 56 -15.90 -0.11 -4.96
CA VAL A 56 -16.13 -1.50 -4.55
C VAL A 56 -15.16 -2.50 -5.22
N ARG A 57 -14.50 -2.13 -6.32
CA ARG A 57 -13.66 -3.05 -7.12
C ARG A 57 -12.20 -3.07 -6.65
N GLY A 58 -11.97 -3.46 -5.39
CA GLY A 58 -10.63 -3.86 -4.90
C GLY A 58 -9.66 -2.75 -4.50
N HIS A 59 -9.98 -1.46 -4.73
CA HIS A 59 -9.14 -0.35 -4.25
C HIS A 59 -9.08 -0.25 -2.72
N PHE A 60 -10.08 -0.80 -2.02
CA PHE A 60 -10.15 -0.77 -0.56
C PHE A 60 -8.93 -1.43 0.10
N LEU A 61 -8.43 -2.54 -0.44
CA LEU A 61 -7.28 -3.26 0.11
C LEU A 61 -6.01 -2.38 0.12
N ALA A 62 -5.80 -1.61 -0.94
CA ALA A 62 -4.68 -0.68 -1.06
C ALA A 62 -4.79 0.54 -0.11
N MET A 63 -6.01 0.85 0.37
CA MET A 63 -6.26 1.93 1.34
C MET A 63 -6.02 1.49 2.79
N THR A 64 -6.13 0.19 3.07
CA THR A 64 -6.07 -0.33 4.45
C THR A 64 -4.79 -0.03 5.23
N PRO A 65 -3.58 0.04 4.64
CA PRO A 65 -2.36 0.33 5.40
C PRO A 65 -2.42 1.67 6.15
N VAL A 66 -3.19 2.65 5.66
CA VAL A 66 -3.31 3.97 6.30
C VAL A 66 -3.88 3.88 7.71
N PHE A 67 -4.75 2.90 8.00
CA PHE A 67 -5.27 2.68 9.36
C PHE A 67 -4.17 2.26 10.32
N GLY A 68 -3.27 1.38 9.88
CA GLY A 68 -2.09 1.01 10.67
C GLY A 68 -1.19 2.22 10.94
N ILE A 69 -0.99 3.09 9.94
CA ILE A 69 -0.22 4.33 10.11
C ILE A 69 -0.86 5.24 11.17
N VAL A 70 -2.17 5.46 11.10
CA VAL A 70 -2.91 6.26 12.10
C VAL A 70 -2.75 5.66 13.50
N LEU A 71 -2.90 4.34 13.65
CA LEU A 71 -2.68 3.66 14.92
C LEU A 71 -1.25 3.80 15.43
N GLY A 72 -0.25 3.70 14.54
CA GLY A 72 1.16 3.84 14.88
C GLY A 72 1.47 5.22 15.45
N TYR A 73 1.00 6.27 14.77
CA TYR A 73 1.15 7.65 15.27
C TYR A 73 0.30 7.97 16.49
N ALA A 74 -0.81 7.27 16.71
CA ALA A 74 -1.61 7.37 17.93
C ALA A 74 -0.96 6.65 19.14
N GLY A 75 0.20 6.01 18.96
CA GLY A 75 0.98 5.38 20.03
C GLY A 75 0.68 3.89 20.24
N TYR A 76 -0.12 3.24 19.37
CA TYR A 76 -0.36 1.81 19.46
C TYR A 76 0.85 1.02 18.93
N PRO A 77 1.47 0.13 19.73
CA PRO A 77 2.73 -0.54 19.37
C PRO A 77 2.66 -1.36 18.08
N ILE A 78 1.49 -1.90 17.75
CA ILE A 78 1.29 -2.73 16.55
C ILE A 78 0.98 -1.91 15.30
N GLY A 79 0.69 -0.61 15.40
CA GLY A 79 0.13 0.16 14.28
C GLY A 79 0.98 0.13 13.01
N PHE A 80 2.27 0.42 13.12
CA PHE A 80 3.18 0.39 11.98
C PHE A 80 3.38 -1.03 11.42
N ALA A 81 3.50 -2.04 12.28
CA ALA A 81 3.59 -3.44 11.86
C ALA A 81 2.31 -3.91 11.14
N LEU A 82 1.13 -3.47 11.61
CA LEU A 82 -0.15 -3.71 10.97
C LEU A 82 -0.20 -3.05 9.58
N ALA A 83 0.24 -1.80 9.45
CA ALA A 83 0.33 -1.13 8.15
C ALA A 83 1.21 -1.92 7.17
N TYR A 84 2.35 -2.43 7.64
CA TYR A 84 3.24 -3.25 6.82
C TYR A 84 2.62 -4.59 6.43
N GLY A 85 1.95 -5.27 7.35
CA GLY A 85 1.21 -6.51 7.07
C GLY A 85 0.09 -6.31 6.04
N LEU A 86 -0.65 -5.20 6.14
CA LEU A 86 -1.70 -4.83 5.18
C LEU A 86 -1.13 -4.50 3.80
N LEU A 87 0.05 -3.87 3.74
CA LEU A 87 0.73 -3.65 2.46
C LEU A 87 1.10 -4.99 1.80
N TRP A 88 1.65 -5.93 2.57
CA TRP A 88 1.94 -7.29 2.07
C TRP A 88 0.68 -8.00 1.57
N LEU A 89 -0.43 -7.89 2.30
CA LEU A 89 -1.71 -8.46 1.89
C LEU A 89 -2.19 -7.86 0.56
N ALA A 90 -2.13 -6.54 0.41
CA ALA A 90 -2.48 -5.85 -0.83
C ALA A 90 -1.58 -6.30 -1.99
N PHE A 91 -0.27 -6.39 -1.76
CA PHE A 91 0.70 -6.85 -2.75
C PHE A 91 0.44 -8.30 -3.18
N ALA A 92 0.22 -9.21 -2.23
CA ALA A 92 -0.12 -10.61 -2.51
C ALA A 92 -1.42 -10.72 -3.30
N HIS A 93 -2.44 -9.93 -2.96
CA HIS A 93 -3.68 -9.85 -3.73
C HIS A 93 -3.43 -9.41 -5.18
N PHE A 94 -2.57 -8.42 -5.42
CA PHE A 94 -2.21 -8.01 -6.79
C PHE A 94 -1.48 -9.10 -7.56
N ILE A 95 -0.52 -9.78 -6.95
CA ILE A 95 0.18 -10.92 -7.57
C ILE A 95 -0.82 -12.00 -7.95
N TYR A 96 -1.71 -12.40 -7.03
CA TYR A 96 -2.74 -13.40 -7.28
C TYR A 96 -3.63 -13.02 -8.47
N ARG A 97 -4.10 -11.76 -8.52
CA ARG A 97 -4.92 -11.25 -9.63
C ARG A 97 -4.20 -11.28 -10.98
N GLY A 98 -2.87 -11.19 -10.98
CA GLY A 98 -2.06 -11.32 -12.19
C GLY A 98 -2.02 -12.74 -12.78
N PHE A 99 -2.26 -13.77 -11.96
CA PHE A 99 -2.26 -15.17 -12.39
C PHE A 99 -3.65 -15.71 -12.77
N VAL A 100 -4.73 -15.01 -12.38
CA VAL A 100 -6.10 -15.42 -12.70
C VAL A 100 -6.48 -14.87 -14.08
N PRO A 101 -6.72 -15.73 -15.09
CA PRO A 101 -7.20 -15.27 -16.39
C PRO A 101 -8.55 -14.53 -16.22
N PRO A 102 -8.83 -13.50 -17.03
CA PRO A 102 -10.16 -12.90 -17.03
C PRO A 102 -11.21 -13.98 -17.32
N PRO A 103 -12.39 -13.93 -16.67
CA PRO A 103 -13.45 -14.90 -16.94
C PRO A 103 -13.76 -14.91 -18.44
N SER A 104 -13.84 -16.10 -19.02
CA SER A 104 -14.26 -16.31 -20.41
C SER A 104 -15.63 -15.65 -20.63
N PRO A 105 -15.84 -14.93 -21.76
CA PRO A 105 -17.13 -14.33 -22.08
C PRO A 105 -18.25 -15.36 -22.21
#